data_AF-A0A8J8K4N7-F1
#
_entry.id   AF-A0A8J8K4N7-F1
#
_cell.length_a   1.000
_cell.length_b   1.000
_cell.length_c   1.000
_cell.angle_alpha   90.00
_cell.angle_beta   90.00
_cell.angle_gamma   90.00
#
_symmetry.space_group_name_H-M   'P 1'
#
loop_
_entity.id
_entity.type
_entity.pdbx_description
1 polymer ?
#
loop_
_entity_poly.entity_id
_entity_poly.type
_entity_poly.pdbx_seq_one_letter_code
_entity_poly.pdbx_strand_id
1 'polypeptide(L)' 'MSEEFKVKKRITYNGGVYRISIPKLIIDNMGLQKGEEVTIIYKDSKTLIITTEE' A
#
# COMPACT_ATOMS: atom_id res chain seq x y z
N MET A 1 3.79 22.40 -9.36
CA MET A 1 4.78 21.54 -8.68
C MET A 1 4.02 20.67 -7.69
N SER A 2 4.09 19.33 -7.74
CA SER A 2 3.54 18.49 -6.67
C SER A 2 4.62 18.24 -5.62
N GLU A 3 4.37 18.60 -4.37
CA GLU A 3 5.24 18.24 -3.25
C GLU A 3 5.21 16.72 -3.05
N GLU A 4 6.38 16.09 -2.98
CA GLU A 4 6.50 14.67 -2.65
C GLU A 4 6.36 14.49 -1.14
N PHE A 5 5.30 13.82 -0.69
CA PHE A 5 5.07 13.56 0.74
C PHE A 5 5.59 12.16 1.15
N LYS A 6 6.54 12.11 2.09
CA LYS A 6 7.10 10.86 2.61
C LYS A 6 6.49 10.51 3.97
N VAL A 7 5.81 9.36 4.05
CA VAL A 7 5.22 8.86 5.30
C VAL A 7 6.02 7.67 5.83
N LYS A 8 6.52 7.75 7.07
CA LYS A 8 7.06 6.57 7.77
C LYS A 8 5.89 5.70 8.25
N LYS A 9 5.81 4.47 7.77
CA LYS A 9 4.87 3.44 8.25
C LYS A 9 5.63 2.29 8.90
N ARG A 10 5.09 1.75 9.99
CA ARG A 10 5.63 0.57 10.66
C ARG A 10 5.04 -0.68 9.99
N ILE A 11 5.91 -1.59 9.56
CA ILE A 11 5.52 -2.94 9.14
C ILE A 11 5.52 -3.83 10.38
N THR A 12 4.44 -4.57 10.60
CA THR A 12 4.33 -5.54 11.69
C THR A 12 4.35 -6.96 11.12
N TYR A 13 4.98 -7.89 11.83
CA TYR A 13 4.99 -9.30 11.48
C TYR A 13 4.19 -10.07 12.53
N ASN A 14 3.15 -10.79 12.10
CA ASN A 14 2.31 -11.57 13.01
C ASN A 14 1.76 -12.80 12.28
N GLY A 15 2.05 -13.99 12.82
CA GLY A 15 1.53 -15.27 12.32
C GLY A 15 1.97 -15.61 10.90
N GLY A 16 3.24 -15.37 10.54
CA GLY A 16 3.75 -15.66 9.19
C GLY A 16 3.50 -14.55 8.15
N VAL A 17 2.76 -13.50 8.51
CA VAL A 17 2.31 -12.47 7.56
C VAL A 17 2.85 -11.09 7.94
N TYR A 18 3.45 -10.40 6.98
CA TYR A 18 3.81 -8.98 7.08
C TYR A 18 2.57 -8.12 6.82
N ARG A 19 2.32 -7.14 7.70
CA ARG A 19 1.20 -6.21 7.62
C ARG A 19 1.68 -4.77 7.65
N ILE A 20 1.06 -3.92 6.85
CA ILE A 20 1.28 -2.47 6.84
C ILE A 20 -0.08 -1.76 6.94
N SER A 21 -0.18 -0.75 7.79
CA SER A 21 -1.40 0.05 7.91
C SER A 21 -1.41 1.16 6.87
N ILE A 22 -2.34 1.06 5.92
CA ILE A 22 -2.59 2.09 4.91
C ILE A 22 -3.68 3.04 5.42
N PRO A 23 -3.50 4.37 5.33
CA PRO A 23 -4.55 5.33 5.68
C PRO A 23 -5.83 5.09 4.88
N LYS A 24 -6.99 5.16 5.55
CA LYS A 24 -8.29 4.97 4.91
C LYS A 24 -8.51 5.89 3.70
N LEU A 25 -8.08 7.15 3.79
CA LEU A 25 -8.17 8.12 2.68
C LEU A 25 -7.49 7.62 1.38
N ILE A 26 -6.39 6.87 1.48
CA ILE A 26 -5.72 6.32 0.29
C ILE A 26 -6.56 5.19 -0.31
N ILE A 27 -7.10 4.30 0.53
CA ILE A 27 -7.99 3.21 0.09
C ILE A 27 -9.23 3.78 -0.59
N ASP A 28 -9.87 4.79 0.03
CA ASP A 28 -11.05 5.47 -0.51
C ASP A 28 -10.74 6.15 -1.86
N ASN A 29 -9.58 6.83 -1.98
CA ASN A 29 -9.15 7.46 -3.24
C ASN A 29 -8.82 6.46 -4.36
N MET A 30 -8.40 5.25 -4.00
CA MET A 30 -8.19 4.16 -4.96
C MET A 30 -9.50 3.46 -5.36
N GLY A 31 -10.62 3.81 -4.74
CA GLY A 31 -11.91 3.15 -4.99
C GLY A 31 -12.00 1.73 -4.44
N LEU A 32 -11.07 1.33 -3.58
CA LEU A 32 -10.95 -0.04 -3.08
C LEU A 32 -11.95 -0.32 -1.96
N GLN A 33 -12.52 -1.51 -1.95
CA GLN A 33 -13.40 -1.99 -0.89
C GLN A 33 -12.73 -3.01 0.02
N LYS A 34 -13.25 -3.14 1.24
CA LYS A 34 -12.75 -4.13 2.20
C LYS A 34 -12.95 -5.54 1.64
N GLY A 35 -11.85 -6.28 1.52
CA GLY A 35 -11.86 -7.66 1.02
C GLY A 35 -11.47 -7.78 -0.44
N GLU A 36 -11.28 -6.66 -1.14
CA GLU A 36 -10.69 -6.67 -2.48
C GLU A 36 -9.20 -7.03 -2.43
N GLU A 37 -8.79 -7.82 -3.41
CA GLU A 37 -7.39 -8.17 -3.62
C GLU A 37 -6.69 -7.05 -4.39
N VAL A 38 -5.42 -6.84 -4.07
CA VAL A 38 -4.56 -5.87 -4.76
C VAL A 38 -3.23 -6.53 -5.07
N THR A 39 -2.62 -6.11 -6.15
CA THR A 39 -1.31 -6.59 -6.59
C THR A 39 -0.23 -5.64 -6.07
N ILE A 40 0.81 -6.20 -5.45
CA ILE A 40 1.97 -5.45 -4.96
C ILE A 40 3.18 -5.83 -5.82
N ILE A 41 3.74 -4.85 -6.55
CA ILE A 41 4.91 -5.04 -7.41
C ILE A 41 6.12 -4.27 -6.88
N TYR A 42 7.32 -4.82 -7.11
CA TYR A 42 8.58 -4.11 -6.87
C TYR A 42 8.91 -3.26 -8.09
N LYS A 43 8.96 -1.93 -7.93
CA LYS A 43 9.49 -1.03 -8.97
C LYS A 43 11.01 -1.06 -9.01
N ASP A 44 11.62 -1.09 -7.83
CA ASP A 44 13.06 -1.16 -7.61
C ASP A 44 13.34 -1.76 -6.22
N SER A 45 14.62 -1.86 -5.82
CA SER A 45 15.04 -2.43 -4.54
C SER A 45 14.47 -1.77 -3.28
N LYS A 46 13.84 -0.59 -3.38
CA LYS A 46 13.35 0.22 -2.27
C LYS A 46 11.90 0.67 -2.43
N THR A 47 11.28 0.41 -3.59
CA THR A 47 9.95 0.92 -3.93
C THR A 47 8.97 -0.20 -4.21
N LEU A 48 7.91 -0.28 -3.40
CA LEU A 48 6.73 -1.11 -3.63
C LEU A 48 5.60 -0.27 -4.22
N ILE A 49 4.93 -0.76 -5.25
CA ILE A 49 3.73 -0.15 -5.85
C ILE A 49 2.55 -1.07 -5.57
N ILE A 50 1.45 -0.49 -5.11
CA ILE A 50 0.16 -1.17 -4.95
C ILE A 50 -0.71 -0.77 -6.15
N THR A 51 -1.20 -1.77 -6.87
CA THR A 51 -2.03 -1.61 -8.06
C THR A 51 -3.18 -2.61 -8.03
N THR A 52 -4.28 -2.28 -8.68
CA THR A 52 -5.34 -3.23 -9.04
C THR A 52 -5.09 -3.63 -10.49
N GLU A 53 -5.07 -4.93 -10.80
CA GLU A 53 -5.25 -5.36 -12.20
C GLU A 53 -6.74 -5.19 -12.54
N GLU A 54 -7.07 -4.79 -13.77
CA GLU A 54 -8.45 -4.89 -14.30
C GLU A 54 -8.80 -6.34 -14.62
#